data_AF-A0A7W4LQI4-F1
#
_entry.id   AF-A0A7W4LQI4-F1
#
_cell.length_a   1.000
_cell.length_b   1.000
_cell.length_c   1.000
_cell.angle_alpha   90.00
_cell.angle_beta   90.00
_cell.angle_gamma   90.00
#
_symmetry.space_group_name_H-M   'P 1'
#
loop_
_entity.id
_entity.type
_entity.pdbx_description
1 polymer ?
#
loop_
_entity_poly.entity_id
_entity_poly.type
_entity_poly.pdbx_seq_one_letter_code
_entity_poly.pdbx_strand_id
1 'polypeptide(L)'
;MAVPLAPLTLPAPIDYGILVISRERLEVSTACDIGLYLQGNLTARLYQGQSITLNLPPGDVLVRLGLLGGGHCQPQFEQLRSQTLQLSAGQVHKYRIAMSQSGLYLTPAPQNY
;
A
#
# COMPACT_ATOMS: atom_id res chain seq x y z
N MET A 1 2.59 -42.55 -37.46
CA MET A 1 2.72 -41.09 -37.47
C MET A 1 2.82 -40.64 -36.02
N ALA A 2 3.96 -40.10 -35.59
CA ALA A 2 4.17 -39.64 -34.22
C ALA A 2 3.82 -38.15 -34.14
N VAL A 3 2.84 -37.81 -33.31
CA VAL A 3 2.44 -36.43 -33.04
C VAL A 3 3.52 -35.79 -32.16
N PRO A 4 4.15 -34.67 -32.54
CA PRO A 4 5.11 -34.01 -31.68
C PRO A 4 4.37 -33.40 -30.48
N LEU A 5 4.77 -33.80 -29.28
CA LEU A 5 4.32 -33.18 -28.03
C LEU A 5 4.85 -31.74 -28.00
N ALA A 6 3.93 -30.77 -28.01
CA ALA A 6 4.29 -29.36 -27.83
C ALA A 6 4.99 -29.16 -26.48
N PRO A 7 6.03 -28.30 -26.40
CA PRO A 7 6.69 -28.01 -25.14
C PRO A 7 5.71 -27.35 -24.18
N LEU A 8 5.59 -27.90 -22.97
CA LEU A 8 4.85 -27.29 -21.88
C LEU A 8 5.60 -26.01 -21.47
N THR A 9 5.07 -24.84 -21.84
CA THR A 9 5.50 -23.57 -21.27
C THR A 9 5.08 -23.51 -19.81
N LEU A 10 6.05 -23.63 -18.90
CA LEU A 10 5.81 -23.38 -17.47
C LEU A 10 5.40 -21.91 -17.28
N PRO A 11 4.49 -21.61 -16.34
CA PRO A 11 4.20 -20.23 -15.97
C PRO A 11 5.50 -19.53 -15.55
N ALA A 12 5.73 -18.31 -16.05
CA ALA A 12 6.86 -17.51 -15.59
C ALA A 12 6.79 -17.32 -14.06
N PRO A 13 7.93 -17.28 -13.35
CA PRO A 13 7.93 -17.02 -11.92
C PRO A 13 7.23 -15.67 -11.65
N ILE A 14 6.34 -15.62 -10.66
CA ILE A 14 5.81 -14.34 -10.21
C ILE A 14 6.97 -13.55 -9.61
N ASP A 15 7.27 -12.40 -10.19
CA ASP A 15 8.40 -11.54 -9.83
C ASP A 15 7.96 -10.26 -9.10
N TYR A 16 6.70 -10.20 -8.65
CA TYR A 16 6.13 -9.08 -7.91
C TYR A 16 5.34 -9.56 -6.68
N GLY A 17 5.31 -8.71 -5.66
CA GLY A 17 4.37 -8.79 -4.55
C GLY A 17 3.17 -7.87 -4.80
N ILE A 18 2.05 -8.18 -4.15
CA ILE A 18 0.84 -7.34 -4.19
C ILE A 18 0.74 -6.62 -2.85
N LEU A 19 0.76 -5.29 -2.88
CA LEU A 19 0.53 -4.44 -1.72
C LEU A 19 -0.87 -3.84 -1.81
N VAL A 20 -1.72 -4.16 -0.84
CA VAL A 20 -3.06 -3.58 -0.68
C VAL A 20 -3.04 -2.64 0.50
N ILE A 21 -3.44 -1.39 0.31
CA ILE A 21 -3.55 -0.40 1.37
C ILE A 21 -4.98 0.14 1.39
N SER A 22 -5.67 0.00 2.52
CA SER A 22 -7.03 0.50 2.71
C SER A 22 -7.09 1.64 3.73
N ARG A 23 -8.03 2.57 3.49
CA ARG A 23 -8.43 3.61 4.43
C ARG A 23 -9.82 3.27 4.97
N GLU A 24 -9.87 2.70 6.15
CA GLU A 24 -11.14 2.34 6.80
C GLU A 24 -11.91 3.58 7.29
N ARG A 25 -13.25 3.53 7.22
CA ARG A 25 -14.10 4.68 7.55
C ARG A 25 -14.03 5.09 9.02
N LEU A 26 -13.93 4.12 9.92
CA LEU A 26 -14.04 4.31 11.36
C LEU A 26 -12.68 4.47 12.05
N GLU A 27 -11.58 4.15 11.36
CA GLU A 27 -10.24 4.10 11.95
C GLU A 27 -9.47 5.41 11.82
N VAL A 28 -9.83 6.24 10.83
CA VAL A 28 -9.25 7.56 10.63
C VAL A 28 -10.35 8.59 10.42
N SER A 29 -10.80 9.21 11.53
CA SER A 29 -11.81 10.27 11.54
C SER A 29 -11.24 11.63 11.11
N THR A 30 -10.66 11.70 9.91
CA THR A 30 -10.25 12.97 9.29
C THR A 30 -11.04 13.20 8.00
N ALA A 31 -11.42 14.45 7.75
CA ALA A 31 -12.02 14.86 6.48
C ALA A 31 -10.97 15.05 5.37
N CYS A 32 -9.68 15.08 5.72
CA CYS A 32 -8.60 15.25 4.77
C CYS A 32 -8.40 13.98 3.92
N ASP A 33 -7.85 14.18 2.72
CA ASP A 33 -7.37 13.09 1.89
C ASP A 33 -6.07 12.53 2.47
N ILE A 34 -5.75 11.26 2.19
CA ILE A 34 -4.47 10.68 2.61
C ILE A 34 -3.61 10.41 1.37
N GLY A 35 -2.43 11.02 1.32
CA GLY A 35 -1.40 10.74 0.35
C GLY A 35 -0.56 9.55 0.77
N LEU A 36 -0.47 8.56 -0.12
CA LEU A 36 0.44 7.43 -0.02
C LEU A 36 1.67 7.72 -0.86
N TYR A 37 2.83 7.73 -0.22
CA TYR A 37 4.11 7.94 -0.87
C TYR A 37 4.95 6.67 -0.80
N LEU A 38 5.40 6.17 -1.95
CA LEU A 38 6.36 5.08 -2.04
C LEU A 38 7.71 5.64 -2.51
N GLN A 39 8.79 5.31 -1.79
CA GLN A 39 10.13 5.80 -2.10
C GLN A 39 10.17 7.33 -2.28
N GLY A 40 9.38 8.06 -1.48
CA GLY A 40 9.26 9.52 -1.53
C GLY A 40 8.33 10.10 -2.60
N ASN A 41 7.86 9.29 -3.55
CA ASN A 41 6.97 9.74 -4.63
C ASN A 41 5.51 9.52 -4.26
N LEU A 42 4.63 10.50 -4.54
CA LEU A 42 3.19 10.33 -4.34
C LEU A 42 2.67 9.28 -5.33
N THR A 43 2.31 8.11 -4.80
CA THR A 43 1.80 6.98 -5.59
C THR A 43 0.28 7.01 -5.68
N ALA A 44 -0.39 7.40 -4.61
CA ALA A 44 -1.84 7.43 -4.57
C ALA A 44 -2.41 8.43 -3.58
N ARG A 45 -3.65 8.82 -3.83
CA ARG A 45 -4.49 9.57 -2.89
C ARG A 45 -5.68 8.70 -2.51
N LEU A 46 -5.87 8.45 -1.22
CA LEU A 46 -6.96 7.65 -0.68
C LEU A 46 -8.03 8.52 -0.03
N TYR A 47 -9.23 8.48 -0.61
CA TYR A 47 -10.45 9.04 -0.01
C TYR A 47 -11.03 8.07 1.03
N GLN A 48 -11.97 8.55 1.85
CA GLN A 48 -12.54 7.76 2.93
C GLN A 48 -13.21 6.47 2.42
N GLY A 49 -12.83 5.31 2.98
CA GLY A 49 -13.36 4.01 2.60
C GLY A 49 -12.75 3.41 1.33
N GLN A 50 -11.69 4.01 0.77
CA GLN A 50 -11.03 3.48 -0.41
C GLN A 50 -9.87 2.54 -0.09
N SER A 51 -9.55 1.68 -1.05
CA SER A 51 -8.37 0.85 -1.06
C SER A 51 -7.64 0.97 -2.39
N ILE A 52 -6.32 0.83 -2.36
CA ILE A 52 -5.50 0.70 -3.55
C ILE A 52 -4.71 -0.60 -3.52
N THR A 53 -4.54 -1.20 -4.70
CA THR A 53 -3.73 -2.40 -4.93
C THR A 53 -2.58 -2.03 -5.85
N LEU A 54 -1.35 -2.35 -5.43
CA LEU A 54 -0.12 -2.02 -6.12
C LEU A 54 0.70 -3.30 -6.34
N ASN A 55 1.17 -3.50 -7.56
CA ASN A 55 2.12 -4.55 -7.88
C ASN A 55 3.52 -3.95 -7.79
N LEU A 56 4.33 -4.47 -6.87
CA LEU A 56 5.65 -3.93 -6.56
C LEU A 56 6.69 -5.04 -6.64
N PRO A 57 7.92 -4.74 -7.05
CA PRO A 57 9.00 -5.74 -6.98
C PRO A 57 9.20 -6.19 -5.53
N PRO A 58 9.62 -7.43 -5.30
CA PRO A 58 9.96 -7.92 -3.97
C PRO A 58 11.13 -7.12 -3.39
N GLY A 59 11.13 -6.95 -2.07
CA GLY A 59 12.15 -6.21 -1.33
C GLY A 59 11.56 -5.19 -0.34
N ASP A 60 12.44 -4.32 0.13
CA ASP A 60 12.09 -3.26 1.09
C ASP A 60 11.46 -2.06 0.36
N VAL A 61 10.22 -1.75 0.73
CA VAL A 61 9.49 -0.60 0.22
C VAL A 61 9.33 0.42 1.34
N LEU A 62 9.94 1.60 1.16
CA LEU A 62 9.74 2.73 2.05
C LEU A 62 8.39 3.37 1.76
N VAL A 63 7.50 3.34 2.74
CA VAL A 63 6.16 3.90 2.66
C VAL A 63 6.05 5.08 3.61
N ARG A 64 5.37 6.14 3.17
CA ARG A 64 5.10 7.33 3.97
C ARG A 64 3.67 7.77 3.73
N LEU A 65 3.01 8.23 4.78
CA LEU A 65 1.64 8.72 4.72
C LEU A 65 1.63 10.21 5.05
N GLY A 66 0.87 10.99 4.29
CA GLY A 66 0.68 12.42 4.53
C GLY A 66 -0.78 12.82 4.40
N LEU A 67 -1.19 13.85 5.13
CA LEU A 67 -2.49 14.47 4.90
C LEU A 67 -2.41 15.36 3.67
N LEU A 68 -3.39 15.23 2.79
CA LEU A 68 -3.55 16.02 1.58
C LEU A 68 -4.83 16.85 1.70
N GLY A 69 -4.75 18.09 1.22
CA GLY A 69 -5.84 19.05 1.25
C GLY A 69 -5.33 20.48 1.48
N GLY A 70 -6.18 21.47 1.24
CA GLY A 70 -5.88 22.86 1.53
C GLY A 70 -6.12 23.23 3.00
N GLY A 71 -5.55 24.34 3.45
CA GLY A 71 -5.83 24.92 4.76
C GLY A 71 -5.39 24.02 5.92
N HIS A 72 -6.35 23.61 6.76
CA HIS A 72 -6.11 22.84 7.99
C HIS A 72 -5.69 21.38 7.74
N CYS A 73 -5.69 20.91 6.49
CA CYS A 73 -5.22 19.57 6.14
C CYS A 73 -3.71 19.49 5.89
N GLN A 74 -3.01 20.64 5.83
CA GLN A 74 -1.55 20.63 5.80
C GLN A 74 -1.03 20.54 7.24
N PRO A 75 -0.23 19.50 7.56
CA PRO A 75 0.33 19.40 8.88
C PRO A 75 1.27 20.59 9.13
N GLN A 76 1.08 21.34 10.22
CA GLN A 76 1.98 22.44 10.58
C GLN A 76 3.39 21.94 10.96
N PHE A 77 3.52 20.65 11.26
CA PHE A 77 4.77 19.94 11.49
C PHE A 77 4.77 18.64 10.69
N GLU A 78 5.78 18.43 9.84
CA GLU A 78 5.95 17.22 9.03
C GLU A 78 6.19 15.98 9.92
N GLN A 79 5.15 15.43 10.53
CA GLN A 79 5.17 14.08 11.10
C GLN A 79 4.94 13.05 10.00
N LEU A 80 5.79 13.13 8.97
CA LEU A 80 5.83 12.18 7.87
C LEU A 80 6.67 10.98 8.31
N ARG A 81 6.07 10.13 9.15
CA ARG A 81 6.67 8.86 9.57
C ARG A 81 6.82 7.95 8.35
N SER A 82 8.04 7.50 8.08
CA SER A 82 8.28 6.43 7.12
C SER A 82 8.21 5.07 7.81
N GLN A 83 7.68 4.08 7.10
CA GLN A 83 7.66 2.68 7.48
C GLN A 83 8.24 1.85 6.34
N THR A 84 9.16 0.95 6.66
CA THR A 84 9.67 0.00 5.69
C THR A 84 8.79 -1.25 5.72
N LEU A 85 8.22 -1.60 4.56
CA LEU A 85 7.47 -2.84 4.38
C LEU A 85 8.32 -3.82 3.59
N GLN A 86 8.34 -5.08 4.02
CA GLN A 86 8.97 -6.16 3.27
C GLN A 86 7.95 -6.83 2.37
N LEU A 87 8.16 -6.75 1.07
CA LEU A 87 7.33 -7.43 0.08
C LEU A 87 8.02 -8.69 -0.43
N SER A 88 7.23 -9.76 -0.55
CA SER A 88 7.68 -11.04 -1.10
C SER A 88 6.93 -11.33 -2.39
N ALA A 89 7.66 -11.90 -3.35
CA ALA A 89 7.10 -12.29 -4.64
C ALA A 89 5.96 -13.31 -4.45
N GLY A 90 4.86 -13.12 -5.18
CA GLY A 90 3.68 -13.97 -5.11
C GLY A 90 2.85 -13.84 -3.83
N GLN A 91 3.21 -12.96 -2.90
CA GLN A 91 2.44 -12.73 -1.68
C GLN A 91 1.57 -11.47 -1.77
N VAL A 92 0.42 -11.52 -1.11
CA VAL A 92 -0.48 -10.38 -0.92
C VAL A 92 -0.32 -9.84 0.48
N HIS A 93 0.21 -8.63 0.56
CA HIS A 93 0.41 -7.86 1.78
C HIS A 93 -0.72 -6.85 1.93
N LYS A 94 -1.61 -7.07 2.90
CA LYS A 94 -2.74 -6.17 3.18
C LYS A 94 -2.44 -5.31 4.40
N TYR A 95 -2.53 -3.99 4.24
CA TYR A 95 -2.39 -3.00 5.30
C TYR A 95 -3.60 -2.08 5.32
N ARG A 96 -3.90 -1.59 6.52
CA ARG A 96 -4.89 -0.52 6.75
C ARG A 96 -4.20 0.69 7.33
N ILE A 97 -4.71 1.87 7.00
CA ILE A 97 -4.23 3.13 7.55
C ILE A 97 -4.89 3.37 8.89
N ALA A 98 -4.06 3.62 9.91
CA ALA A 98 -4.47 3.97 11.26
C ALA A 98 -3.87 5.31 11.68
N MET A 99 -4.44 5.92 12.72
CA MET A 99 -4.00 7.20 13.25
C MET A 99 -3.64 7.07 14.73
N SER A 100 -2.44 7.52 15.09
CA SER A 100 -1.97 7.62 16.47
C SER A 100 -1.78 9.08 16.88
N GLN A 101 -1.48 9.32 18.15
CA GLN A 101 -1.03 10.64 18.62
C GLN A 101 0.23 11.14 17.87
N SER A 102 1.00 10.20 17.29
CA SER A 102 2.21 10.51 16.54
C SER A 102 2.01 10.63 15.02
N GLY A 103 0.76 10.62 14.54
CA GLY A 103 0.40 10.74 13.13
C GLY A 103 -0.13 9.44 12.51
N LEU A 104 -0.25 9.47 11.18
CA LEU A 104 -0.72 8.35 10.37
C LEU A 104 0.34 7.25 10.26
N TYR A 105 -0.10 6.00 10.29
CA TYR A 105 0.76 4.84 10.10
C TYR A 105 -0.02 3.68 9.46
N LEU A 106 0.71 2.75 8.86
CA LEU A 106 0.21 1.49 8.34
C LEU A 106 0.29 0.41 9.41
N THR A 107 -0.76 -0.38 9.49
CA THR A 107 -0.84 -1.56 10.34
C THR A 107 -1.42 -2.72 9.53
N PRO A 108 -0.95 -3.97 9.76
CA PRO A 108 -1.47 -5.12 9.02
C PRO A 108 -3.00 -5.21 9.13
N ALA A 109 -3.66 -5.49 8.01
CA ALA A 109 -5.09 -5.76 7.99
C ALA A 109 -5.33 -7.26 8.27
N PRO A 110 -6.35 -7.63 9.06
CA PRO A 110 -6.72 -9.02 9.24
C PRO A 110 -7.06 -9.67 7.90
N GLN A 111 -6.68 -10.94 7.73
CA GLN A 111 -6.77 -11.65 6.45
C GLN A 111 -8.21 -11.89 5.97
N ASN A 112 -9.19 -11.84 6.89
CA ASN A 112 -10.61 -12.11 6.67
C ASN A 112 -11.44 -10.84 6.40
N TYR A 113 -11.10 -10.09 5.36
CA TYR A 113 -11.97 -9.05 4.80
C TYR A 113 -12.21 -9.31 3.32
#